data_AF-A0A383VBV6-F1
#
_entry.id   AF-A0A383VBV6-F1
#
_cell.length_a   1.000
_cell.length_b   1.000
_cell.length_c   1.000
_cell.angle_alpha   90.00
_cell.angle_beta   90.00
_cell.angle_gamma   90.00
#
_symmetry.space_group_name_H-M   'P 1'
#
loop_
_entity.id
_entity.type
_entity.pdbx_description
1 polymer ?
#
loop_
_entity_poly.entity_id
_entity_poly.type
_entity_poly.pdbx_seq_one_letter_code
_entity_poly.pdbx_strand_id
1 'polypeptide(L)'
;MGLDGGTKMTRSDVLRGQSWRLSQADGSRSTRGGCVTNTYQERTLDPQMRRFGLGHCVVSPGGSRSTRGGCVTNTYQERTLDPQMRRLILWSCCALSGLPLAVPIVADLLGQLINRQAVLEHLLAARGASVDGDESAQLRYSNQQRAAAGTFDHLKSLKDVFTVNLTPNPDRELQQQQQQQGAEATGGGQALQDGGSSSSNARVPQGTADAALWVCPVTLLPCGSKQPFSALKQCGHVVSDKALAAISAADSTCPVCCQRFSKKDVVQINGSAEHMEAVRQQLKAKAAAKAAAKEVRAAEEAGKNRKRAREALEGGGSGAVCAVAVAVQEQQQQQQQQQQQQQQLSVPDGPAAYLQQPS
;
A
#
# COMPACT_ATOMS: atom_id res chain seq x y z
N MET A 1 17.22 26.09 37.55
CA MET A 1 17.41 26.18 36.09
C MET A 1 16.36 25.29 35.42
N GLY A 2 15.09 25.70 35.46
CA GLY A 2 14.00 25.00 34.75
C GLY A 2 13.55 25.90 33.61
N LEU A 3 13.73 25.45 32.37
CA LEU A 3 13.19 26.14 31.20
C LEU A 3 11.93 25.41 30.79
N ASP A 4 10.80 25.95 31.20
CA ASP A 4 9.47 25.58 30.71
C ASP A 4 9.39 26.02 29.24
N GLY A 5 9.76 25.11 28.33
CA GLY A 5 9.68 25.28 26.88
C GLY A 5 8.24 25.24 26.37
N GLY A 6 7.40 26.16 26.84
CA GLY A 6 6.09 26.41 26.26
C GLY A 6 6.24 27.07 24.89
N THR A 7 6.01 26.31 23.82
CA THR A 7 5.97 26.83 22.45
C THR A 7 4.99 28.00 22.40
N LYS A 8 5.50 29.23 22.22
CA LYS A 8 4.65 30.40 22.06
C LYS A 8 3.82 30.22 20.79
N MET A 9 2.54 29.93 20.97
CA MET A 9 1.55 29.85 19.89
C MET A 9 1.67 31.10 19.03
N THR A 10 2.12 30.94 17.79
CA THR A 10 2.23 32.07 16.88
C THR A 10 0.83 32.50 16.46
N ARG A 11 0.66 33.76 16.05
CA ARG A 11 -0.62 34.29 15.54
C ARG A 11 -1.18 33.42 14.40
N SER A 12 -0.31 32.77 13.63
CA SER A 12 -0.66 31.83 12.55
C SER A 12 -1.25 30.51 13.07
N ASP A 13 -0.82 30.03 14.24
CA ASP A 13 -1.32 28.80 14.85
C ASP A 13 -2.67 29.00 15.54
N VAL A 14 -2.89 30.18 16.12
CA VAL A 14 -4.21 30.62 16.61
C VAL A 14 -5.21 30.72 15.45
N LEU A 15 -4.79 31.25 14.30
CA LEU A 15 -5.64 31.35 13.11
C LEU A 15 -5.96 29.98 12.50
N ARG A 16 -5.02 29.03 12.50
CA ARG A 16 -5.28 27.63 12.09
C ARG A 16 -6.20 26.89 13.05
N GLY A 17 -6.01 27.04 14.37
CA GLY A 17 -6.86 26.43 15.38
C GLY A 17 -8.30 26.96 15.36
N GLN A 18 -8.48 28.26 15.10
CA GLN A 18 -9.80 28.87 14.93
C GLN A 18 -10.46 28.47 13.61
N SER A 19 -9.69 28.33 12.52
CA SER A 19 -10.19 27.83 11.23
C SER A 19 -10.71 26.39 11.32
N TRP A 20 -10.06 25.53 12.13
CA TRP A 20 -10.47 24.14 12.29
C TRP A 20 -11.77 24.02 13.11
N ARG A 21 -11.93 24.84 14.17
CA ARG A 21 -13.18 24.90 14.95
C ARG A 21 -14.36 25.50 14.17
N LEU A 22 -14.10 26.50 13.31
CA LEU A 22 -15.13 27.09 12.45
C LEU A 22 -15.61 26.14 11.35
N SER A 23 -14.77 25.22 10.89
CA SER A 23 -15.15 24.22 9.88
C SER A 23 -16.05 23.10 10.43
N GLN A 24 -16.09 22.89 11.75
CA GLN A 24 -16.94 21.89 12.41
C GLN A 24 -18.21 22.48 13.03
N ALA A 25 -18.34 23.80 13.08
CA ALA A 25 -19.54 24.48 13.54
C ALA A 25 -20.45 24.79 12.34
N ASP A 26 -21.50 23.97 12.22
CA ASP A 26 -22.55 24.04 11.20
C ASP A 26 -22.96 25.48 10.85
N GLY A 27 -22.83 25.85 9.58
CA GLY A 27 -23.57 26.96 8.97
C GLY A 27 -23.12 28.39 9.28
N SER A 28 -21.92 28.63 9.82
CA SER A 28 -21.45 30.00 10.10
C SER A 28 -20.98 30.75 8.83
N ARG A 29 -21.70 31.81 8.46
CA ARG A 29 -21.32 32.77 7.40
C ARG A 29 -20.34 33.81 7.95
N SER A 30 -19.16 33.93 7.35
CA SER A 30 -18.22 35.03 7.62
C SER A 30 -18.84 36.39 7.25
N THR A 31 -18.76 37.36 8.17
CA THR A 31 -19.19 38.75 7.96
C THR A 31 -18.23 39.56 7.08
N ARG A 32 -17.06 39.02 6.74
CA ARG A 32 -16.19 39.52 5.66
C ARG A 32 -16.39 38.63 4.45
N GLY A 33 -17.22 39.10 3.53
CA GLY A 33 -17.75 38.37 2.38
C GLY A 33 -16.70 37.75 1.45
N GLY A 34 -16.29 36.54 1.78
CA GLY A 34 -15.61 35.62 0.88
C GLY A 34 -16.19 34.23 1.11
N CYS A 35 -17.02 33.76 0.18
CA CYS A 35 -17.36 32.35 0.11
C CYS A 35 -16.16 31.64 -0.52
N VAL A 36 -15.34 30.95 0.27
CA VAL A 36 -14.44 29.95 -0.29
C VAL A 36 -15.31 28.74 -0.58
N THR A 37 -15.91 28.67 -1.77
CA THR A 37 -16.44 27.40 -2.28
C THR A 37 -15.23 26.53 -2.58
N ASN A 38 -14.72 25.84 -1.57
CA ASN A 38 -13.84 24.71 -1.79
C ASN A 38 -14.73 23.61 -2.36
N THR A 39 -14.82 23.52 -3.69
CA THR A 39 -15.38 22.33 -4.34
C THR A 39 -14.37 21.19 -4.20
N TYR A 40 -14.15 20.73 -2.96
CA TYR A 40 -13.59 19.42 -2.71
C TYR A 40 -14.73 18.43 -2.92
N GLN A 41 -15.01 18.11 -4.18
CA GLN A 41 -15.75 16.90 -4.49
C GLN A 41 -14.84 15.73 -4.14
N GLU A 42 -15.05 15.14 -2.96
CA GLU A 42 -14.65 13.76 -2.73
C GLU A 42 -15.25 12.91 -3.86
N ARG A 43 -14.39 12.34 -4.69
CA ARG A 43 -14.79 11.34 -5.67
C ARG A 43 -15.14 10.05 -4.92
N THR A 44 -16.36 9.96 -4.40
CA THR A 44 -17.03 8.67 -4.29
C THR A 44 -17.42 8.26 -5.70
N LEU A 45 -16.66 7.32 -6.28
CA LEU A 45 -16.96 6.74 -7.59
C LEU A 45 -18.24 5.90 -7.49
N ASP A 46 -19.39 6.49 -7.85
CA ASP A 46 -20.61 5.75 -8.12
C ASP A 46 -20.60 5.26 -9.59
N PRO A 47 -20.64 3.95 -9.87
CA PRO A 47 -20.47 3.42 -11.23
C PRO A 47 -21.67 3.61 -12.17
N GLN A 48 -22.83 4.15 -11.75
CA GLN A 48 -24.07 4.02 -12.51
C GLN A 48 -24.62 5.26 -13.24
N MET A 49 -23.95 6.42 -13.23
CA MET A 49 -24.43 7.61 -13.98
C MET A 49 -23.56 7.97 -15.19
N ARG A 50 -23.65 7.18 -16.26
CA ARG A 50 -23.35 7.64 -17.62
C ARG A 50 -24.55 7.46 -18.53
N ARG A 51 -25.49 8.42 -18.51
CA ARG A 51 -26.37 8.72 -19.64
C ARG A 51 -26.96 10.12 -19.49
N PHE A 52 -26.81 10.92 -20.55
CA PHE A 52 -27.20 12.33 -20.73
C PHE A 52 -26.28 13.30 -19.94
N GLY A 53 -25.57 14.27 -20.52
CA GLY A 53 -25.82 15.06 -21.73
C GLY A 53 -26.03 16.51 -21.30
N LEU A 54 -25.01 17.36 -21.51
CA LEU A 54 -25.06 18.84 -21.46
C LEU A 54 -25.58 19.48 -20.16
N GLY A 55 -24.68 19.65 -19.19
CA GLY A 55 -24.91 20.57 -18.07
C GLY A 55 -24.62 22.01 -18.46
N HIS A 56 -25.62 22.70 -19.03
CA HIS A 56 -25.68 24.16 -19.01
C HIS A 56 -25.71 24.63 -17.55
N CYS A 57 -24.68 25.35 -17.11
CA CYS A 57 -24.74 26.07 -15.85
C CYS A 57 -25.70 27.26 -16.02
N VAL A 58 -26.92 27.12 -15.50
CA VAL A 58 -27.83 28.24 -15.26
C VAL A 58 -27.20 29.10 -14.18
N VAL A 59 -26.61 30.24 -14.56
CA VAL A 59 -26.12 31.25 -13.63
C VAL A 59 -27.32 32.07 -13.16
N SER A 60 -27.73 31.90 -11.90
CA SER A 60 -28.68 32.83 -11.26
C SER A 60 -28.04 34.21 -11.10
N PRO A 61 -28.76 35.33 -11.37
CA PRO A 61 -28.21 36.67 -11.29
C PRO A 61 -28.20 37.13 -9.82
N GLY A 62 -27.11 36.85 -9.11
CA GLY A 62 -26.98 37.23 -7.70
C GLY A 62 -25.55 37.22 -7.16
N GLY A 63 -24.53 37.36 -8.01
CA GLY A 63 -23.13 37.42 -7.59
C GLY A 63 -22.59 38.84 -7.62
N SER A 64 -22.18 39.38 -6.47
CA SER A 64 -21.47 40.65 -6.36
C SER A 64 -20.14 40.57 -7.12
N ARG A 65 -19.97 41.47 -8.10
CA ARG A 65 -18.77 41.60 -8.91
C ARG A 65 -17.77 42.48 -8.16
N SER A 66 -16.66 41.92 -7.68
CA SER A 66 -15.52 42.73 -7.21
C SER A 66 -15.00 43.57 -8.38
N THR A 67 -14.91 44.89 -8.19
CA THR A 67 -14.42 45.84 -9.21
C THR A 67 -12.90 45.93 -9.30
N ARG A 68 -12.15 45.16 -8.51
CA ARG A 68 -10.69 44.99 -8.65
C ARG A 68 -10.30 43.56 -8.30
N GLY A 69 -9.85 42.82 -9.31
CA GLY A 69 -9.45 41.42 -9.19
C GLY A 69 -10.45 40.52 -9.90
N GLY A 70 -10.17 40.23 -11.17
CA GLY A 70 -10.91 39.22 -11.91
C GLY A 70 -10.97 37.90 -11.12
N CYS A 71 -12.05 37.15 -11.34
CA CYS A 71 -12.14 35.77 -10.89
C CYS A 71 -10.91 35.02 -11.43
N VAL A 72 -9.91 34.79 -10.57
CA VAL A 72 -8.83 33.88 -10.91
C VAL A 72 -9.43 32.49 -10.80
N THR A 73 -10.03 32.03 -11.90
CA THR A 73 -10.30 30.61 -12.11
C THR A 73 -8.95 29.93 -12.34
N ASN A 74 -8.13 29.83 -11.29
CA ASN A 74 -6.98 28.94 -11.32
C ASN A 74 -7.56 27.54 -11.20
N THR A 75 -8.05 27.00 -12.31
CA THR A 75 -8.31 25.57 -12.39
C THR A 75 -6.94 24.92 -12.30
N TYR A 76 -6.59 24.44 -11.10
CA TYR A 76 -5.41 23.60 -10.91
C TYR A 76 -5.56 22.42 -11.86
N GLN A 77 -4.82 22.48 -12.96
CA GLN A 77 -4.78 21.40 -13.93
C GLN A 77 -3.63 20.51 -13.49
N GLU A 78 -3.98 19.33 -13.00
CA GLU A 78 -2.99 18.33 -12.60
C GLU A 78 -2.11 18.02 -13.81
N ARG A 79 -0.80 18.25 -13.67
CA ARG A 79 0.16 18.02 -14.76
C ARG A 79 0.27 16.52 -14.98
N THR A 80 -0.29 16.03 -16.07
CA THR A 80 -0.07 14.64 -16.49
C THR A 80 1.37 14.48 -16.94
N LEU A 81 2.06 13.50 -16.36
CA LEU A 81 3.41 13.15 -16.82
C LEU A 81 3.32 12.48 -18.18
N ASP A 82 4.30 12.77 -19.04
CA ASP A 82 4.43 12.09 -20.32
C ASP A 82 4.48 10.56 -20.12
N PRO A 83 3.75 9.76 -20.92
CA PRO A 83 3.71 8.32 -20.76
C PRO A 83 5.08 7.63 -20.86
N GLN A 84 6.03 8.18 -21.62
CA GLN A 84 7.41 7.65 -21.69
C GLN A 84 8.14 7.91 -20.37
N MET A 85 8.03 9.13 -19.84
CA MET A 85 8.62 9.49 -18.55
C MET A 85 8.05 8.62 -17.42
N ARG A 86 6.74 8.37 -17.41
CA ARG A 86 6.12 7.46 -16.45
C ARG A 86 6.74 6.06 -16.49
N ARG A 87 7.00 5.52 -17.69
CA ARG A 87 7.67 4.21 -17.81
C ARG A 87 9.10 4.28 -17.28
N LEU A 88 9.87 5.29 -17.65
CA LEU A 88 11.24 5.45 -17.14
C LEU A 88 11.28 5.51 -15.61
N ILE A 89 10.35 6.24 -14.98
CA ILE A 89 10.22 6.32 -13.52
C ILE A 89 9.97 4.92 -12.90
N LEU A 90 9.11 4.10 -13.50
CA LEU A 90 8.85 2.73 -13.02
C LEU A 90 10.07 1.81 -13.11
N TRP A 91 11.03 2.13 -13.99
CA TRP A 91 12.29 1.39 -14.17
C TRP A 91 13.48 2.04 -13.46
N SER A 92 13.33 3.23 -12.89
CA SER A 92 14.38 3.95 -12.17
C SER A 92 14.11 4.09 -10.67
N CYS A 93 12.84 4.06 -10.26
CA CYS A 93 12.43 4.32 -8.88
C CYS A 93 11.72 3.12 -8.26
N CYS A 94 11.94 2.95 -6.96
CA CYS A 94 11.30 1.94 -6.14
C CYS A 94 9.81 2.24 -5.95
N ALA A 95 8.94 1.26 -6.22
CA ALA A 95 7.49 1.44 -6.09
C ALA A 95 7.04 1.69 -4.64
N LEU A 96 7.74 1.15 -3.64
CA LEU A 96 7.40 1.38 -2.22
C LEU A 96 7.89 2.73 -1.69
N SER A 97 9.16 3.09 -1.97
CA SER A 97 9.83 4.23 -1.33
C SER A 97 9.93 5.49 -2.21
N GLY A 98 9.74 5.37 -3.52
CA GLY A 98 9.99 6.44 -4.49
C GLY A 98 11.47 6.78 -4.70
N LEU A 99 12.39 6.17 -3.94
CA LEU A 99 13.83 6.34 -4.06
C LEU A 99 14.38 5.66 -5.33
N PRO A 100 15.56 6.05 -5.84
CA PRO A 100 16.18 5.36 -6.95
C PRO A 100 16.41 3.87 -6.64
N LEU A 101 16.31 3.03 -7.67
CA LEU A 101 16.54 1.59 -7.52
C LEU A 101 18.00 1.32 -7.20
N ALA A 102 18.23 0.55 -6.13
CA ALA A 102 19.56 0.17 -5.66
C ALA A 102 19.65 -1.35 -5.54
N VAL A 103 20.80 -1.91 -5.92
CA VAL A 103 21.06 -3.35 -5.80
C VAL A 103 21.25 -3.69 -4.31
N PRO A 104 20.58 -4.72 -3.76
CA PRO A 104 19.74 -5.72 -4.43
C PRO A 104 18.32 -5.24 -4.75
N ILE A 105 17.96 -5.35 -6.03
CA ILE A 105 16.62 -5.05 -6.56
C ILE A 105 15.75 -6.30 -6.45
N VAL A 106 14.51 -6.10 -6.09
CA VAL A 106 13.55 -7.15 -5.82
C VAL A 106 12.25 -6.84 -6.58
N ALA A 107 11.58 -7.86 -7.09
CA ALA A 107 10.27 -7.74 -7.70
C ALA A 107 9.20 -8.49 -6.92
N ASP A 108 8.00 -7.92 -6.94
CA ASP A 108 6.80 -8.54 -6.40
C ASP A 108 6.14 -9.49 -7.41
N LEU A 109 5.18 -10.30 -6.95
CA LEU A 109 4.31 -11.13 -7.78
C LEU A 109 3.44 -10.33 -8.76
N LEU A 110 3.17 -9.05 -8.46
CA LEU A 110 2.51 -8.12 -9.40
C LEU A 110 3.47 -7.50 -10.43
N GLY A 111 4.78 -7.74 -10.29
CA GLY A 111 5.81 -7.23 -11.21
C GLY A 111 6.26 -5.81 -10.91
N GLN A 112 6.05 -5.29 -9.70
CA GLN A 112 6.58 -4.00 -9.28
C GLN A 112 8.04 -4.14 -8.83
N LEU A 113 8.90 -3.21 -9.25
CA LEU A 113 10.30 -3.15 -8.83
C LEU A 113 10.44 -2.39 -7.51
N ILE A 114 11.13 -3.00 -6.56
CA ILE A 114 11.22 -2.54 -5.19
C ILE A 114 12.65 -2.76 -4.68
N ASN A 115 13.17 -1.80 -3.91
CA ASN A 115 14.42 -1.98 -3.19
C ASN A 115 14.21 -2.97 -2.03
N ARG A 116 15.13 -3.94 -1.87
CA ARG A 116 15.04 -4.92 -0.79
C ARG A 116 14.95 -4.28 0.61
N GLN A 117 15.66 -3.18 0.83
CA GLN A 117 15.62 -2.42 2.08
C GLN A 117 14.23 -1.86 2.36
N ALA A 118 13.56 -1.29 1.34
CA ALA A 118 12.21 -0.77 1.48
C ALA A 118 11.18 -1.86 1.82
N VAL A 119 11.36 -3.08 1.30
CA VAL A 119 10.51 -4.23 1.68
C VAL A 119 10.70 -4.57 3.16
N LEU A 120 11.95 -4.59 3.64
CA LEU A 120 12.24 -4.90 5.05
C LEU A 120 11.65 -3.85 5.98
N GLU A 121 11.85 -2.56 5.68
CA GLU A 121 11.25 -1.45 6.41
C GLU A 121 9.72 -1.56 6.44
N HIS A 122 9.10 -1.87 5.31
CA HIS A 122 7.65 -2.04 5.20
C HIS A 122 7.14 -3.22 6.05
N LEU A 123 7.80 -4.37 6.00
CA LEU A 123 7.40 -5.56 6.77
C LEU A 123 7.61 -5.39 8.28
N LEU A 124 8.64 -4.66 8.69
CA LEU A 124 8.88 -4.32 10.10
C LEU A 124 7.86 -3.30 10.60
N ALA A 125 7.61 -2.23 9.84
CA ALA A 125 6.59 -1.23 10.16
C ALA A 125 5.18 -1.84 10.23
N ALA A 126 4.86 -2.80 9.35
CA ALA A 126 3.60 -3.54 9.40
C ALA A 126 3.41 -4.37 10.69
N ARG A 127 4.50 -4.74 11.37
CA ARG A 127 4.49 -5.45 12.66
C ARG A 127 4.65 -4.51 13.86
N GLY A 128 4.79 -3.20 13.63
CA GLY A 128 5.07 -2.22 14.69
C GLY A 128 6.50 -2.28 15.23
N ALA A 129 7.43 -2.88 14.50
CA ALA A 129 8.86 -2.86 14.83
C ALA A 129 9.57 -1.78 14.02
N SER A 130 10.42 -0.99 14.67
CA SER A 130 11.35 -0.08 14.00
C SER A 130 12.79 -0.60 14.13
N VAL A 131 13.62 -0.26 13.15
CA VAL A 131 15.07 -0.43 13.24
C VAL A 131 15.61 0.81 13.95
N ASP A 132 16.51 0.62 14.92
CA ASP A 132 17.27 1.69 15.60
C ASP A 132 16.44 2.79 16.32
N GLY A 133 15.13 2.58 16.52
CA GLY A 133 14.25 3.58 17.13
C GLY A 133 13.73 4.64 16.15
N ASP A 134 13.99 4.48 14.86
CA ASP A 134 13.55 5.42 13.83
C ASP A 134 12.04 5.28 13.54
N GLU A 135 11.22 6.16 14.12
CA GLU A 135 9.76 6.21 13.86
C GLU A 135 9.42 6.60 12.40
N SER A 136 10.41 7.11 11.65
CA SER A 136 10.24 7.55 10.26
C SER A 136 9.72 6.45 9.34
N ALA A 137 10.10 5.18 9.57
CA ALA A 137 9.63 4.05 8.77
C ALA A 137 8.15 3.75 9.02
N GLN A 138 7.70 3.86 10.27
CA GLN A 138 6.30 3.67 10.65
C GLN A 138 5.42 4.82 10.13
N LEU A 139 5.91 6.05 10.17
CA LEU A 139 5.26 7.20 9.55
C LEU A 139 5.16 7.04 8.03
N ARG A 140 6.23 6.62 7.36
CA ARG A 140 6.22 6.32 5.92
C ARG A 140 5.18 5.23 5.60
N TYR A 141 5.13 4.16 6.39
CA TYR A 141 4.16 3.08 6.24
C TYR A 141 2.71 3.56 6.43
N SER A 142 2.42 4.32 7.48
CA SER A 142 1.07 4.84 7.73
C SER A 142 0.62 5.85 6.66
N ASN A 143 1.52 6.72 6.19
CA ASN A 143 1.25 7.61 5.07
C ASN A 143 0.99 6.82 3.78
N GLN A 144 1.75 5.76 3.54
CA GLN A 144 1.56 4.89 2.39
C GLN A 144 0.21 4.16 2.46
N GLN A 145 -0.20 3.67 3.63
CA GLN A 145 -1.53 3.08 3.82
C GLN A 145 -2.64 4.09 3.52
N ARG A 146 -2.46 5.38 3.85
CA ARG A 146 -3.45 6.43 3.54
C ARG A 146 -3.48 6.80 2.06
N ALA A 147 -2.32 7.00 1.44
CA ALA A 147 -2.20 7.49 0.07
C ALA A 147 -2.45 6.39 -0.98
N ALA A 148 -2.08 5.15 -0.67
CA ALA A 148 -2.03 4.03 -1.60
C ALA A 148 -2.65 2.76 -1.00
N ALA A 149 -3.72 2.93 -0.20
CA ALA A 149 -4.49 1.84 0.40
C ALA A 149 -4.76 0.74 -0.64
N GLY A 150 -4.40 -0.51 -0.34
CA GLY A 150 -4.65 -1.62 -1.24
C GLY A 150 -3.53 -1.92 -2.24
N THR A 151 -2.53 -1.05 -2.39
CA THR A 151 -1.51 -1.23 -3.43
C THR A 151 -0.60 -2.42 -3.14
N PHE A 152 -0.17 -2.55 -1.88
CA PHE A 152 0.84 -3.50 -1.42
C PHE A 152 0.32 -4.56 -0.44
N ASP A 153 -0.99 -4.81 -0.37
CA ASP A 153 -1.63 -5.77 0.57
C ASP A 153 -1.14 -7.22 0.44
N HIS A 154 -0.53 -7.54 -0.69
CA HIS A 154 0.00 -8.86 -1.02
C HIS A 154 1.41 -9.08 -0.44
N LEU A 155 2.12 -8.03 -0.06
CA LEU A 155 3.43 -8.09 0.60
C LEU A 155 3.27 -8.36 2.10
N LYS A 156 3.28 -9.64 2.49
CA LYS A 156 3.19 -10.05 3.91
C LYS A 156 4.48 -10.67 4.43
N SER A 157 5.31 -11.18 3.52
CA SER A 157 6.52 -11.91 3.82
C SER A 157 7.57 -11.71 2.74
N LEU A 158 8.82 -12.02 3.08
CA LEU A 158 9.92 -12.04 2.11
C LEU A 158 9.77 -13.14 1.04
N LYS A 159 8.80 -14.06 1.19
CA LYS A 159 8.50 -15.09 0.17
C LYS A 159 7.64 -14.56 -0.97
N ASP A 160 6.96 -13.43 -0.72
CA ASP A 160 6.10 -12.78 -1.71
C ASP A 160 6.95 -11.98 -2.73
N VAL A 161 8.26 -11.86 -2.49
CA VAL A 161 9.18 -11.16 -3.36
C VAL A 161 10.32 -12.04 -3.82
N PHE A 162 10.92 -11.72 -4.97
CA PHE A 162 12.09 -12.42 -5.50
C PHE A 162 13.14 -11.43 -6.02
N THR A 163 14.41 -11.78 -5.91
CA THR A 163 15.52 -10.94 -6.37
C THR A 163 15.58 -10.90 -7.89
N VAL A 164 15.85 -9.72 -8.43
CA VAL A 164 15.89 -9.48 -9.87
C VAL A 164 17.23 -8.90 -10.26
N ASN A 165 17.82 -9.47 -11.31
CA ASN A 165 19.08 -9.05 -11.90
C ASN A 165 18.78 -8.28 -13.19
N LEU A 166 18.91 -6.96 -13.12
CA LEU A 166 18.80 -6.06 -14.26
C LEU A 166 20.19 -5.82 -14.84
N THR A 167 20.31 -5.90 -16.17
CA THR A 167 21.55 -5.56 -16.88
C THR A 167 21.59 -4.04 -17.09
N PRO A 168 22.64 -3.33 -16.63
CA PRO A 168 22.77 -1.91 -16.89
C PRO A 168 22.91 -1.64 -18.39
N ASN A 169 22.38 -0.51 -18.85
CA ASN A 169 22.48 -0.11 -20.24
C ASN A 169 23.90 0.44 -20.54
N PRO A 170 24.70 -0.19 -21.43
CA PRO A 170 26.06 0.29 -21.74
C PRO A 170 26.07 1.71 -22.32
N ASP A 171 25.03 2.09 -23.07
CA ASP A 171 24.94 3.41 -23.69
C ASP A 171 24.86 4.55 -22.65
N ARG A 172 24.36 4.26 -21.45
CA ARG A 172 24.27 5.23 -20.35
C ARG A 172 25.62 5.61 -19.79
N GLU A 173 26.52 4.63 -19.66
CA GLU A 173 27.86 4.86 -19.12
C GLU A 173 28.67 5.74 -20.07
N LEU A 174 28.57 5.48 -21.39
CA LEU A 174 29.21 6.28 -22.43
C LEU A 174 28.71 7.73 -22.43
N GLN A 175 27.41 7.96 -22.25
CA GLN A 175 26.83 9.30 -22.19
C GLN A 175 27.25 10.08 -20.95
N GLN A 176 27.37 9.42 -19.80
CA GLN A 176 27.87 10.06 -18.58
C GLN A 176 29.32 10.52 -18.72
N GLN A 177 30.18 9.72 -19.35
CA GLN A 177 31.57 10.09 -19.62
C GLN A 177 31.67 11.30 -20.55
N GLN A 178 30.86 11.36 -21.61
CA GLN A 178 30.83 12.51 -22.53
C GLN A 178 30.31 13.79 -21.85
N GLN A 179 29.31 13.69 -20.95
CA GLN A 179 28.80 14.84 -20.22
C GLN A 179 29.81 15.40 -19.21
N GLN A 180 30.60 14.54 -18.56
CA GLN A 180 31.67 14.97 -17.65
C GLN A 180 32.80 15.68 -18.39
N GLN A 181 33.21 15.18 -19.56
CA GLN A 181 34.25 15.81 -20.40
C GLN A 181 33.82 17.16 -20.99
N GLY A 182 32.52 17.37 -21.25
CA GLY A 182 31.98 18.67 -21.68
C GLY A 182 31.93 19.73 -20.56
N ALA A 183 31.90 19.32 -19.29
CA ALA A 183 31.92 20.23 -18.15
C ALA A 183 33.35 20.73 -17.83
N GLU A 184 34.38 19.93 -18.08
CA GLU A 184 35.79 20.30 -17.83
C GLU A 184 36.38 21.21 -18.93
N ALA A 185 35.80 21.23 -20.14
CA ALA A 185 36.24 22.09 -21.25
C ALA A 185 35.84 23.58 -21.11
N THR A 186 35.14 23.98 -20.04
CA THR A 186 34.84 25.41 -19.73
C THR A 186 35.64 25.91 -18.52
N GLY A 187 36.82 25.34 -18.28
CA GLY A 187 37.81 25.83 -17.33
C GLY A 187 38.76 26.86 -17.96
N GLY A 188 38.33 28.12 -18.12
CA GLY A 188 39.25 29.22 -18.47
C GLY A 188 38.57 30.41 -19.14
N GLY A 189 38.03 31.35 -18.36
CA GLY A 189 37.50 32.60 -18.89
C GLY A 189 36.82 33.45 -17.81
N GLN A 190 37.52 34.49 -17.39
CA GLN A 190 37.24 35.44 -16.31
C GLN A 190 35.78 35.89 -16.12
N ALA A 191 35.45 36.08 -14.84
CA ALA A 191 34.23 36.68 -14.33
C ALA A 191 33.93 38.07 -14.95
N LEU A 192 32.73 38.22 -15.48
CA LEU A 192 32.01 39.49 -15.53
C LEU A 192 30.59 39.24 -15.01
N GLN A 193 30.26 39.99 -13.95
CA GLN A 193 28.95 40.01 -13.32
C GLN A 193 28.02 40.86 -14.16
N ASP A 194 27.03 40.26 -14.80
CA ASP A 194 25.81 40.95 -15.17
C ASP A 194 24.60 40.03 -14.90
N GLY A 195 23.72 40.52 -14.04
CA GLY A 195 22.52 39.84 -13.60
C GLY A 195 21.54 39.65 -14.75
N GLY A 196 21.48 38.42 -15.25
CA GLY A 196 20.41 37.95 -16.12
C GLY A 196 20.00 36.55 -15.67
N SER A 197 18.85 36.45 -15.00
CA SER A 197 18.15 35.21 -14.65
C SER A 197 17.78 34.43 -15.91
N SER A 198 18.76 33.80 -16.54
CA SER A 198 18.54 32.76 -17.52
C SER A 198 18.71 31.46 -16.77
N SER A 199 17.58 30.91 -16.31
CA SER A 199 17.44 29.54 -15.86
C SER A 199 18.41 28.67 -16.64
N SER A 200 19.42 28.15 -15.95
CA SER A 200 20.14 26.99 -16.41
C SER A 200 19.10 25.87 -16.48
N ASN A 201 18.39 25.81 -17.60
CA ASN A 201 17.83 24.58 -18.11
C ASN A 201 19.04 23.67 -18.25
N ALA A 202 19.40 22.99 -17.14
CA ALA A 202 19.95 21.66 -17.21
C ALA A 202 18.99 20.96 -18.17
N ARG A 203 19.44 20.79 -19.41
CA ARG A 203 18.64 20.26 -20.49
C ARG A 203 18.27 18.87 -19.99
N VAL A 204 17.09 18.73 -19.39
CA VAL A 204 16.48 17.44 -19.07
C VAL A 204 16.61 16.68 -20.38
N PRO A 205 17.38 15.58 -20.44
CA PRO A 205 17.57 14.87 -21.69
C PRO A 205 16.15 14.56 -22.18
N GLN A 206 15.78 15.23 -23.27
CA GLN A 206 14.47 15.04 -23.90
C GLN A 206 14.34 13.54 -24.11
N GLY A 207 13.20 12.96 -23.69
CA GLY A 207 12.98 11.53 -23.55
C GLY A 207 13.21 10.69 -24.81
N THR A 208 14.47 10.54 -25.20
CA THR A 208 14.95 9.57 -26.16
C THR A 208 15.17 8.24 -25.43
N ALA A 209 15.20 7.14 -26.18
CA ALA A 209 15.42 5.79 -25.65
C ALA A 209 16.71 5.65 -24.80
N ASP A 210 17.62 6.62 -24.97
CA ASP A 210 18.88 6.83 -24.26
C ASP A 210 18.73 7.07 -22.76
N ALA A 211 17.53 7.40 -22.27
CA ALA A 211 17.28 7.65 -20.86
C ALA A 211 17.11 6.37 -20.01
N ALA A 212 17.04 5.19 -20.64
CA ALA A 212 16.83 3.92 -19.95
C ALA A 212 18.08 3.47 -19.20
N LEU A 213 17.95 3.19 -17.90
CA LEU A 213 19.03 2.68 -17.04
C LEU A 213 19.37 1.21 -17.31
N TRP A 214 18.40 0.43 -17.77
CA TRP A 214 18.48 -1.03 -17.88
C TRP A 214 18.16 -1.50 -19.29
N VAL A 215 18.71 -2.64 -19.66
CA VAL A 215 18.55 -3.25 -20.99
C VAL A 215 18.25 -4.74 -20.87
N CYS A 216 17.50 -5.30 -21.81
CA CYS A 216 17.36 -6.74 -21.91
C CYS A 216 18.66 -7.38 -22.44
N PRO A 217 19.22 -8.41 -21.75
CA PRO A 217 20.48 -9.03 -22.16
C PRO A 217 20.42 -9.77 -23.50
N VAL A 218 19.22 -10.16 -23.97
CA VAL A 218 19.06 -10.94 -25.21
C VAL A 218 18.74 -10.05 -26.39
N THR A 219 17.73 -9.18 -26.26
CA THR A 219 17.26 -8.34 -27.38
C THR A 219 17.90 -6.96 -27.40
N LEU A 220 18.72 -6.63 -26.40
CA LEU A 220 19.31 -5.30 -26.20
C LEU A 220 18.29 -4.15 -26.23
N LEU A 221 17.04 -4.45 -25.89
CA LEU A 221 15.97 -3.46 -25.87
C LEU A 221 16.02 -2.69 -24.55
N PRO A 222 15.96 -1.35 -24.57
CA PRO A 222 15.96 -0.53 -23.36
C PRO A 222 14.69 -0.78 -22.55
N CYS A 223 14.87 -1.07 -21.26
CA CYS A 223 13.80 -1.21 -20.29
C CYS A 223 13.14 0.16 -20.05
N GLY A 224 11.82 0.24 -20.21
CA GLY A 224 11.07 1.50 -20.27
C GLY A 224 10.60 1.89 -21.67
N SER A 225 11.02 1.12 -22.69
CA SER A 225 10.37 1.15 -24.01
C SER A 225 8.90 0.69 -23.93
N LYS A 226 8.16 0.83 -25.04
CA LYS A 226 6.74 0.42 -25.11
C LYS A 226 6.54 -1.10 -25.03
N GLN A 227 7.62 -1.88 -25.18
CA GLN A 227 7.56 -3.34 -25.16
C GLN A 227 7.46 -3.85 -23.71
N PRO A 228 6.67 -4.90 -23.45
CA PRO A 228 6.62 -5.51 -22.14
C PRO A 228 7.88 -6.35 -21.86
N PHE A 229 8.23 -6.42 -20.58
CA PHE A 229 9.34 -7.20 -20.07
C PHE A 229 8.84 -8.12 -18.97
N SER A 230 9.41 -9.31 -18.89
CA SER A 230 9.05 -10.31 -17.89
C SER A 230 10.29 -10.78 -17.15
N ALA A 231 10.14 -11.03 -15.85
CA ALA A 231 11.16 -11.61 -14.99
C ALA A 231 10.83 -13.07 -14.69
N LEU A 232 11.87 -13.90 -14.65
CA LEU A 232 11.77 -15.31 -14.28
C LEU A 232 12.02 -15.48 -12.78
N LYS A 233 11.04 -15.98 -12.04
CA LYS A 233 11.13 -16.11 -10.58
C LYS A 233 12.27 -17.02 -10.09
N GLN A 234 12.61 -18.07 -10.85
CA GLN A 234 13.61 -19.06 -10.45
C GLN A 234 15.05 -18.55 -10.50
N CYS A 235 15.35 -17.61 -11.41
CA CYS A 235 16.71 -17.10 -11.64
C CYS A 235 16.85 -15.58 -11.49
N GLY A 236 15.75 -14.84 -11.49
CA GLY A 236 15.73 -13.38 -11.37
C GLY A 236 16.13 -12.61 -12.63
N HIS A 237 16.40 -13.27 -13.76
CA HIS A 237 16.73 -12.56 -15.01
C HIS A 237 15.48 -11.89 -15.61
N VAL A 238 15.64 -10.63 -16.02
CA VAL A 238 14.61 -9.88 -16.76
C VAL A 238 14.91 -9.92 -18.24
N VAL A 239 13.91 -10.32 -19.01
CA VAL A 239 13.99 -10.45 -20.46
C VAL A 239 12.76 -9.83 -21.11
N SER A 240 12.88 -9.40 -22.36
CA SER A 240 11.73 -8.90 -23.11
C SER A 240 10.78 -10.06 -23.45
N ASP A 241 9.48 -9.78 -23.56
CA ASP A 241 8.51 -10.81 -23.93
C ASP A 241 8.78 -11.36 -25.34
N LYS A 242 9.41 -10.54 -26.21
CA LYS A 242 9.92 -10.97 -27.52
C LYS A 242 10.98 -12.07 -27.39
N ALA A 243 11.90 -11.93 -26.44
CA ALA A 243 12.92 -12.96 -26.18
C ALA A 243 12.26 -14.25 -25.67
N LEU A 244 11.27 -14.15 -24.78
CA LEU A 244 10.55 -15.31 -24.28
C LEU A 244 9.69 -16.00 -25.35
N ALA A 245 9.07 -15.22 -26.24
CA ALA A 245 8.28 -15.76 -27.35
C ALA A 245 9.15 -16.44 -28.42
N ALA A 246 10.41 -16.03 -28.58
CA ALA A 246 11.36 -16.66 -29.49
C ALA A 246 11.84 -18.04 -28.98
N ILE A 247 11.78 -18.28 -27.67
CA ILE A 247 12.11 -19.58 -27.07
C ILE A 247 10.95 -20.54 -27.36
N SER A 248 11.28 -21.70 -27.91
CA SER A 248 10.30 -22.74 -28.22
C SER A 248 9.48 -23.09 -26.96
N ALA A 249 8.17 -23.27 -27.10
CA ALA A 249 7.32 -23.62 -25.96
C ALA A 249 7.72 -24.95 -25.27
N ALA A 250 8.56 -25.76 -25.91
CA ALA A 250 9.08 -27.03 -25.41
C ALA A 250 10.26 -26.84 -24.44
N ASP A 251 11.11 -25.85 -24.70
CA ASP A 251 12.34 -25.61 -23.95
C ASP A 251 12.11 -24.42 -23.00
N SER A 252 11.32 -24.63 -21.93
CA SER A 252 11.07 -23.61 -20.90
C SER A 252 12.34 -23.33 -20.08
N THR A 253 13.34 -22.72 -20.72
CA THR A 253 14.72 -22.57 -20.24
C THR A 253 15.14 -21.10 -20.39
N CYS A 254 15.75 -20.54 -19.35
CA CYS A 254 16.19 -19.15 -19.34
C CYS A 254 17.28 -18.91 -20.40
N PRO A 255 17.19 -17.86 -21.23
CA PRO A 255 18.17 -17.58 -22.28
C PRO A 255 19.51 -17.04 -21.75
N VAL A 256 19.58 -16.65 -20.47
CA VAL A 256 20.79 -16.06 -19.85
C VAL A 256 21.57 -17.11 -19.06
N CYS A 257 20.89 -17.89 -18.21
CA CYS A 257 21.54 -18.85 -17.31
C CYS A 257 21.17 -20.31 -17.55
N CYS A 258 20.39 -20.61 -18.60
CA CYS A 258 19.96 -21.97 -18.95
C CYS A 258 19.16 -22.70 -17.85
N GLN A 259 18.63 -21.99 -16.85
CA GLN A 259 17.81 -22.59 -15.80
C GLN A 259 16.37 -22.83 -16.30
N ARG A 260 15.83 -24.02 -16.00
CA ARG A 260 14.46 -24.37 -16.37
C ARG A 260 13.44 -23.60 -15.53
N PHE A 261 12.39 -23.09 -16.17
CA PHE A 261 11.31 -22.35 -15.52
C PHE A 261 9.94 -22.89 -15.94
N SER A 262 8.90 -22.62 -15.13
CA SER A 262 7.52 -22.92 -15.50
C SER A 262 6.80 -21.67 -16.00
N LYS A 263 5.75 -21.82 -16.81
CA LYS A 263 4.89 -20.69 -17.24
C LYS A 263 4.29 -19.89 -16.06
N LYS A 264 4.17 -20.51 -14.88
CA LYS A 264 3.69 -19.88 -13.63
C LYS A 264 4.73 -18.97 -12.98
N ASP A 265 6.01 -19.14 -13.32
CA ASP A 265 7.14 -18.42 -12.75
C ASP A 265 7.52 -17.17 -13.56
N VAL A 266 6.81 -16.93 -14.67
CA VAL A 266 6.99 -15.75 -15.52
C VAL A 266 6.10 -14.63 -14.96
N VAL A 267 6.73 -13.53 -14.54
CA VAL A 267 6.04 -12.36 -14.00
C VAL A 267 6.32 -11.17 -14.90
N GLN A 268 5.29 -10.57 -15.48
CA GLN A 268 5.43 -9.37 -16.29
C GLN A 268 5.75 -8.17 -15.40
N ILE A 269 6.89 -7.52 -15.63
CA ILE A 269 7.37 -6.36 -14.86
C ILE A 269 6.69 -5.09 -15.37
N ASN A 270 6.16 -4.29 -14.43
CA ASN A 270 5.51 -3.01 -14.71
C ASN A 270 4.45 -3.12 -15.83
N GLY A 271 3.60 -4.15 -15.76
CA GLY A 271 2.53 -4.40 -16.71
C GLY A 271 1.46 -3.29 -16.75
N SER A 272 0.47 -3.44 -17.65
CA SER A 272 -0.67 -2.54 -17.67
C SER A 272 -1.43 -2.58 -16.34
N ALA A 273 -2.16 -1.50 -16.01
CA ALA A 273 -2.99 -1.46 -14.81
C ALA A 273 -4.00 -2.62 -14.77
N GLU A 274 -4.54 -3.01 -15.92
CA GLU A 274 -5.44 -4.15 -16.08
C GLU A 274 -4.75 -5.48 -15.78
N HIS A 275 -3.52 -5.68 -16.27
CA HIS A 275 -2.74 -6.88 -15.98
C HIS A 275 -2.42 -6.99 -14.49
N MET A 276 -1.98 -5.91 -13.86
CA MET A 276 -1.68 -5.89 -12.42
C MET A 276 -2.92 -6.20 -11.57
N GLU A 277 -4.09 -5.66 -11.92
CA GLU A 277 -5.33 -5.96 -11.19
C GLU A 277 -5.79 -7.40 -11.44
N ALA A 278 -5.67 -7.92 -12.66
CA ALA A 278 -5.97 -9.33 -12.95
C ALA A 278 -5.09 -10.28 -12.13
N VAL A 279 -3.77 -10.01 -12.05
CA VAL A 279 -2.86 -10.80 -11.21
C VAL A 279 -3.22 -10.64 -9.72
N ARG A 280 -3.57 -9.44 -9.27
CA ARG A 280 -4.03 -9.20 -7.88
C ARG A 280 -5.26 -10.04 -7.55
N GLN A 281 -6.25 -10.09 -8.44
CA GLN A 281 -7.43 -10.94 -8.26
C GLN A 281 -7.07 -12.42 -8.21
N GLN A 282 -6.16 -12.87 -9.08
CA GLN A 282 -5.66 -14.26 -9.03
C GLN A 282 -4.93 -14.58 -7.72
N LEU A 283 -4.15 -13.65 -7.16
CA LEU A 283 -3.48 -13.83 -5.88
C LEU A 283 -4.48 -13.91 -4.73
N LYS A 284 -5.50 -13.04 -4.72
CA LYS A 284 -6.60 -13.08 -3.73
C LYS A 284 -7.36 -14.41 -3.81
N ALA A 285 -7.72 -14.87 -5.01
CA ALA A 285 -8.39 -16.16 -5.22
C ALA A 285 -7.52 -17.34 -4.75
N LYS A 286 -6.23 -17.35 -5.06
CA LYS A 286 -5.28 -18.38 -4.58
C LYS A 286 -5.13 -18.35 -3.06
N ALA A 287 -5.12 -17.18 -2.44
CA ALA A 287 -5.07 -17.04 -0.99
C ALA A 287 -6.35 -17.58 -0.33
N ALA A 288 -7.53 -17.24 -0.88
CA ALA A 288 -8.81 -17.74 -0.41
C ALA A 288 -8.92 -19.27 -0.55
N ALA A 289 -8.49 -19.83 -1.69
CA ALA A 289 -8.47 -21.28 -1.91
C ALA A 289 -7.54 -22.00 -0.93
N LYS A 290 -6.35 -21.43 -0.64
CA LYS A 290 -5.42 -21.97 0.37
C LYS A 290 -6.00 -21.90 1.78
N ALA A 291 -6.71 -20.81 2.12
CA ALA A 291 -7.38 -20.68 3.41
C ALA A 291 -8.49 -21.74 3.54
N ALA A 292 -9.36 -21.88 2.54
CA ALA A 292 -10.41 -22.89 2.52
C ALA A 292 -9.84 -24.33 2.63
N ALA A 293 -8.77 -24.64 1.90
CA ALA A 293 -8.12 -25.96 1.98
C ALA A 293 -7.52 -26.23 3.37
N LYS A 294 -6.99 -25.18 4.04
CA LYS A 294 -6.48 -25.29 5.41
C LYS A 294 -7.60 -25.59 6.41
N GLU A 295 -8.75 -24.93 6.27
CA GLU A 295 -9.93 -25.17 7.10
C GLU A 295 -10.45 -26.61 6.95
N VAL A 296 -10.57 -27.11 5.71
CA VAL A 296 -10.96 -28.50 5.45
C VAL A 296 -9.99 -29.49 6.08
N ARG A 297 -8.67 -29.26 5.92
CA ARG A 297 -7.64 -30.12 6.52
C ARG A 297 -7.68 -30.08 8.06
N ALA A 298 -7.89 -28.90 8.65
CA ALA A 298 -8.03 -28.76 10.10
C ALA A 298 -9.27 -29.48 10.64
N ALA A 299 -10.40 -29.42 9.91
CA ALA A 299 -11.61 -30.14 10.26
C ALA A 299 -11.43 -31.68 10.17
N GLU A 300 -10.71 -32.16 9.16
CA GLU A 300 -10.39 -33.58 8.99
C GLU A 300 -9.46 -34.09 10.12
N GLU A 301 -8.42 -33.32 10.47
CA GLU A 301 -7.54 -33.63 11.59
C GLU A 301 -8.29 -33.62 12.93
N ALA A 302 -9.19 -32.66 13.15
CA ALA A 302 -10.05 -32.62 14.33
C ALA A 302 -11.02 -33.82 14.40
N GLY A 303 -11.55 -34.26 13.25
CA GLY A 303 -12.37 -35.47 13.15
C GLY A 303 -11.60 -36.75 13.52
N LYS A 304 -10.38 -36.91 13.00
CA LYS A 304 -9.48 -38.02 13.35
C LYS A 304 -9.12 -38.01 14.83
N ASN A 305 -8.87 -36.84 15.42
CA ASN A 305 -8.57 -36.73 16.84
C ASN A 305 -9.78 -37.12 17.71
N ARG A 306 -10.99 -36.67 17.35
CA ARG A 306 -12.23 -37.08 18.02
C ARG A 306 -12.47 -38.59 17.95
N LYS A 307 -12.22 -39.22 16.80
CA LYS A 307 -12.35 -40.67 16.63
C LYS A 307 -11.35 -41.43 17.52
N ARG A 308 -10.08 -41.02 17.54
CA ARG A 308 -9.05 -41.61 18.42
C ARG A 308 -9.40 -41.46 19.90
N ALA A 309 -9.92 -40.30 20.30
CA ALA A 309 -10.37 -40.08 21.68
C ALA A 309 -11.54 -41.00 22.07
N ARG A 310 -12.49 -41.23 21.15
CA ARG A 310 -13.59 -42.17 21.35
C ARG A 310 -13.11 -43.63 21.44
N GLU A 311 -12.22 -44.06 20.55
CA GLU A 311 -11.64 -45.41 20.58
C GLU A 311 -10.82 -45.66 21.86
N ALA A 312 -10.13 -44.64 22.38
CA ALA A 312 -9.41 -44.73 23.66
C ALA A 312 -10.37 -44.88 24.87
N LEU A 313 -11.55 -44.27 24.82
CA LEU A 313 -12.60 -44.45 25.84
C LEU A 313 -13.25 -45.84 25.76
N GLU A 314 -13.43 -46.39 24.56
CA GLU A 314 -14.03 -47.70 24.34
C GLU A 314 -13.06 -48.87 24.61
N GLY A 315 -11.73 -48.64 24.52
CA GLY A 315 -10.68 -49.64 24.77
C GLY A 315 -10.21 -49.78 26.23
N GLY A 316 -10.70 -48.95 27.16
CA GLY A 316 -10.33 -48.97 28.58
C GLY A 316 -11.37 -49.68 29.44
N GLY A 317 -11.08 -50.91 29.88
CA GLY A 317 -11.98 -51.73 30.70
C GLY A 317 -12.54 -51.03 31.94
N SER A 318 -13.86 -51.17 32.16
CA SER A 318 -14.73 -50.95 33.34
C SER A 318 -14.52 -49.79 34.33
N GLY A 319 -13.39 -49.07 34.34
CA GLY A 319 -13.10 -47.96 35.26
C GLY A 319 -13.34 -46.57 34.65
N ALA A 320 -13.23 -46.40 33.33
CA ALA A 320 -13.34 -45.10 32.68
C ALA A 320 -14.80 -44.61 32.53
N VAL A 321 -15.75 -45.53 32.35
CA VAL A 321 -17.20 -45.23 32.32
C VAL A 321 -17.69 -44.67 33.65
N CYS A 322 -17.09 -45.09 34.77
CA CYS A 322 -17.42 -44.57 36.09
C CYS A 322 -16.91 -43.12 36.27
N ALA A 323 -15.71 -42.80 35.77
CA ALA A 323 -15.13 -41.46 35.89
C ALA A 323 -15.87 -40.38 35.07
N VAL A 324 -16.32 -40.70 33.85
CA VAL A 324 -17.09 -39.76 33.02
C VAL A 324 -18.50 -39.55 33.59
N ALA A 325 -19.14 -40.59 34.12
CA ALA A 325 -20.45 -40.47 34.78
C ALA A 325 -20.37 -39.61 36.06
N VAL A 326 -19.32 -39.79 36.87
CA VAL A 326 -19.08 -38.98 38.08
C VAL A 326 -18.83 -37.51 37.75
N ALA A 327 -18.04 -37.21 36.72
CA ALA A 327 -17.78 -35.82 36.31
C ALA A 327 -19.02 -35.10 35.76
N VAL A 328 -19.88 -35.80 35.01
CA VAL A 328 -21.16 -35.24 34.54
C VAL A 328 -22.13 -35.01 35.71
N GLN A 329 -22.14 -35.90 36.71
CA GLN A 329 -22.97 -35.77 37.90
C GLN A 329 -22.51 -34.61 38.81
N GLU A 330 -21.19 -34.39 38.94
CA GLU A 330 -20.63 -33.22 39.64
C GLU A 330 -20.97 -31.91 38.92
N GLN A 331 -20.89 -31.85 37.58
CA GLN A 331 -21.31 -30.66 36.83
C GLN A 331 -22.79 -30.35 37.01
N GLN A 332 -23.65 -31.37 37.01
CA GLN A 332 -25.09 -31.19 37.28
C GLN A 332 -25.36 -30.73 38.71
N GLN A 333 -24.64 -31.26 39.72
CA GLN A 333 -24.77 -30.80 41.10
C GLN A 333 -24.31 -29.35 41.26
N GLN A 334 -23.21 -28.94 40.62
CA GLN A 334 -22.75 -27.55 40.65
C GLN A 334 -23.76 -26.60 39.99
N GLN A 335 -24.38 -26.98 38.87
CA GLN A 335 -25.45 -26.19 38.26
C GLN A 335 -26.70 -26.09 39.15
N GLN A 336 -27.09 -27.19 39.81
CA GLN A 336 -28.22 -27.17 40.76
C GLN A 336 -27.92 -26.31 41.98
N GLN A 337 -26.70 -26.35 42.53
CA GLN A 337 -26.28 -25.49 43.63
C GLN A 337 -26.29 -24.01 43.22
N GLN A 338 -25.82 -23.68 42.01
CA GLN A 338 -25.90 -22.31 41.50
C GLN A 338 -27.36 -21.84 41.33
N GLN A 339 -28.25 -22.70 40.84
CA GLN A 339 -29.68 -22.38 40.74
C GLN A 339 -30.34 -22.18 42.11
N GLN A 340 -29.99 -23.01 43.10
CA GLN A 340 -30.50 -22.85 44.47
C GLN A 340 -29.98 -21.57 45.13
N GLN A 341 -28.71 -21.21 44.92
CA GLN A 341 -28.17 -19.91 45.39
C GLN A 341 -28.90 -18.74 44.74
N GLN A 342 -29.20 -18.81 43.44
CA GLN A 342 -29.97 -17.77 42.75
C GLN A 342 -31.40 -17.66 43.30
N GLN A 343 -32.04 -18.78 43.64
CA GLN A 343 -33.39 -18.78 44.24
C GLN A 343 -33.42 -18.23 45.67
N GLN A 344 -32.36 -18.47 46.46
CA GLN A 344 -32.24 -17.90 47.82
C GLN A 344 -31.97 -16.39 47.81
N LEU A 345 -31.36 -15.87 46.73
CA LEU A 345 -31.19 -14.42 46.53
C LEU A 345 -32.45 -13.74 45.98
N SER A 346 -33.50 -14.49 45.62
CA SER A 346 -34.75 -13.96 45.08
C SER A 346 -35.93 -14.01 46.06
N VAL A 347 -35.70 -14.00 47.38
CA VAL A 347 -36.79 -13.79 48.34
C VAL A 347 -37.32 -12.36 48.15
N PRO A 348 -38.61 -12.17 47.81
CA PRO A 348 -39.17 -10.84 47.69
C PRO A 348 -39.26 -10.20 49.08
N ASP A 349 -38.77 -8.96 49.20
CA ASP A 349 -38.93 -8.14 50.41
C ASP A 349 -40.42 -8.07 50.79
N GLY A 350 -40.75 -8.74 51.90
CA GLY A 350 -42.08 -8.71 52.51
C GLY A 350 -42.36 -7.36 53.19
N PRO A 351 -43.65 -7.01 53.38
CA PRO A 351 -44.09 -5.63 53.54
C PRO A 351 -43.73 -5.02 54.89
N ALA A 352 -43.37 -3.72 54.85
CA ALA A 352 -43.08 -2.86 55.98
C ALA A 352 -44.22 -2.87 57.02
N ALA A 353 -43.97 -3.50 58.17
CA ALA A 353 -44.86 -3.49 59.32
C ALA A 353 -44.60 -2.24 60.19
N TYR A 354 -45.67 -1.47 60.30
CA TYR A 354 -45.93 -0.29 61.12
C TYR A 354 -45.45 -0.44 62.57
N LEU A 355 -44.63 0.49 63.09
CA LEU A 355 -44.37 0.66 64.52
C LEU A 355 -45.25 1.80 65.07
N GLN A 356 -46.24 1.41 65.87
CA GLN A 356 -47.03 2.31 66.74
C GLN A 356 -46.14 2.89 67.85
N GLN A 357 -46.23 4.21 68.04
CA GLN A 357 -45.65 4.91 69.19
C GLN A 357 -46.54 4.74 70.43
N PRO A 358 -45.97 4.58 71.64
CA PRO A 358 -46.74 4.66 72.86
C PRO A 358 -46.84 6.11 73.37
N SER A 359 -48.07 6.46 73.75
CA SER A 359 -48.60 7.45 74.72
C SER A 359 -47.77 8.67 75.11
#